data_AF-A0A2T9IXY2-F1
#
_entry.id   AF-A0A2T9IXY2-F1
#
_cell.length_a   1.000
_cell.length_b   1.000
_cell.length_c   1.000
_cell.angle_alpha   90.00
_cell.angle_beta   90.00
_cell.angle_gamma   90.00
#
_symmetry.space_group_name_H-M   'P 1'
#
loop_
_entity.id
_entity.type
_entity.pdbx_description
1 polymer ?
#
loop_
_entity_poly.entity_id
_entity_poly.type
_entity_poly.pdbx_seq_one_letter_code
_entity_poly.pdbx_strand_id
1 'polypeptide(L)'
;MFRSMFAGLAGCGLVALATPASATFSIAACDARKTCGVAVATNNLAVGASVAYAQGGVGAVVTQFETNPHYGPKGLALLARGQDPQAVVTTLLAEDGGFEDQDQSWRQVAAVAADGRAFAFTGAEAAASAWAGHQAQTGYSVQGNGLAGPRVLEAMKAAFTQASGPLPDRLMAALEAGEAAGGQTTGRMSAALLVRTAEGGWSDVDLRVDASAAPVAELRRLLNLRQANERLAAAERAARRGKPDVARSEITAAIGLGGDWDRVWRRAARLRMTMGDRAEAVQALAAMHRLNPNWAKMERDDPLFAPVREDPALSRF
;
A
#
# COMPACT_ATOMS: atom_id res chain seq x y z
N MET A 1 -34.47 -42.81 57.55
CA MET A 1 -34.44 -43.65 56.34
C MET A 1 -35.01 -42.80 55.20
N PHE A 2 -34.34 -42.79 54.04
CA PHE A 2 -34.60 -42.01 52.81
C PHE A 2 -34.06 -40.58 52.71
N ARG A 3 -32.97 -40.50 51.94
CA ARG A 3 -32.40 -39.34 51.23
C ARG A 3 -33.40 -38.79 50.20
N SER A 4 -33.37 -37.49 49.95
CA SER A 4 -33.42 -37.00 48.56
C SER A 4 -32.83 -35.60 48.44
N MET A 5 -31.70 -35.54 47.76
CA MET A 5 -31.05 -34.34 47.23
C MET A 5 -31.79 -33.92 45.97
N PHE A 6 -32.10 -32.63 45.82
CA PHE A 6 -32.25 -32.01 44.51
C PHE A 6 -31.26 -30.86 44.41
N ALA A 7 -30.17 -31.12 43.68
CA ALA A 7 -29.23 -30.13 43.22
C ALA A 7 -29.88 -29.38 42.04
N GLY A 8 -30.11 -28.09 42.18
CA GLY A 8 -30.42 -27.21 41.06
C GLY A 8 -29.13 -26.89 40.31
N LEU A 9 -28.99 -27.40 39.10
CA LEU A 9 -27.94 -26.98 38.17
C LEU A 9 -28.15 -25.51 37.80
N ALA A 10 -27.26 -24.63 38.27
CA ALA A 10 -27.07 -23.33 37.68
C ALA A 10 -26.36 -23.52 36.34
N GLY A 11 -27.12 -23.46 35.23
CA GLY A 11 -26.57 -23.41 33.89
C GLY A 11 -25.85 -22.09 33.69
N CYS A 12 -24.52 -22.09 33.86
CA CYS A 12 -23.66 -21.05 33.32
C CYS A 12 -23.72 -21.14 31.78
N GLY A 13 -24.59 -20.34 31.17
CA GLY A 13 -24.50 -20.08 29.75
C GLY A 13 -23.16 -19.42 29.47
N LEU A 14 -22.27 -20.11 28.75
CA LEU A 14 -21.15 -19.45 28.10
C LEU A 14 -21.74 -18.44 27.12
N VAL A 15 -21.72 -17.16 27.50
CA VAL A 15 -21.80 -16.09 26.53
C VAL A 15 -20.55 -16.23 25.68
N ALA A 16 -20.71 -16.71 24.45
CA ALA A 16 -19.66 -16.64 23.45
C ALA A 16 -19.35 -15.15 23.27
N LEU A 17 -18.29 -14.68 23.93
CA LEU A 17 -17.69 -13.39 23.61
C LEU A 17 -17.26 -13.52 22.15
N ALA A 18 -17.96 -12.82 21.25
CA ALA A 18 -17.53 -12.71 19.87
C ALA A 18 -16.10 -12.18 19.90
N THR A 19 -15.15 -13.06 19.61
CA THR A 19 -13.76 -12.66 19.40
C THR A 19 -13.78 -11.58 18.32
N PRO A 20 -13.15 -10.42 18.53
CA PRO A 20 -13.12 -9.40 17.51
C PRO A 20 -12.54 -10.03 16.25
N ALA A 21 -13.36 -10.19 15.22
CA ALA A 21 -12.92 -10.75 13.96
C ALA A 21 -11.75 -9.90 13.47
N SER A 22 -10.61 -10.55 13.23
CA SER A 22 -9.53 -9.95 12.45
C SER A 22 -10.16 -9.46 11.14
N ALA A 23 -9.96 -8.19 10.80
CA ALA A 23 -10.63 -7.57 9.66
C ALA A 23 -9.58 -6.93 8.76
N THR A 24 -9.67 -7.23 7.47
CA THR A 24 -8.66 -6.87 6.46
C THR A 24 -9.36 -6.79 5.11
N PHE A 25 -8.98 -5.81 4.28
CA PHE A 25 -9.34 -5.77 2.86
C PHE A 25 -8.11 -5.49 2.02
N SER A 26 -8.09 -6.09 0.83
CA SER A 26 -6.94 -6.01 -0.06
C SER A 26 -7.31 -6.21 -1.52
N ILE A 27 -6.41 -5.79 -2.38
CA ILE A 27 -6.42 -6.03 -3.82
C ILE A 27 -5.06 -6.58 -4.24
N ALA A 28 -5.07 -7.64 -5.04
CA ALA A 28 -3.90 -8.14 -5.76
C ALA A 28 -4.14 -7.94 -7.26
N ALA A 29 -3.13 -7.52 -8.01
CA ALA A 29 -3.27 -7.35 -9.46
C ALA A 29 -1.95 -7.46 -10.20
N CYS A 30 -2.05 -7.79 -11.49
CA CYS A 30 -0.97 -7.67 -12.46
C CYS A 30 -1.43 -6.88 -13.69
N ASP A 31 -0.55 -6.08 -14.28
CA ASP A 31 -0.84 -5.32 -15.50
C ASP A 31 -0.26 -5.97 -16.77
N ALA A 32 -0.55 -5.38 -17.93
CA ALA A 32 -0.07 -5.88 -19.22
C ALA A 32 1.46 -5.85 -19.39
N ARG A 33 2.17 -5.09 -18.55
CA ARG A 33 3.65 -5.08 -18.49
C ARG A 33 4.19 -6.16 -17.54
N LYS A 34 3.32 -7.02 -17.01
CA LYS A 34 3.62 -8.01 -15.98
C LYS A 34 4.19 -7.39 -14.70
N THR A 35 3.87 -6.12 -14.45
CA THR A 35 4.05 -5.52 -13.13
C THR A 35 2.96 -6.10 -12.23
N CYS A 36 3.34 -6.58 -11.06
CA CYS A 36 2.41 -7.24 -10.14
C CYS A 36 2.50 -6.60 -8.77
N GLY A 37 1.39 -6.54 -8.04
CA GLY A 37 1.37 -5.89 -6.74
C GLY A 37 0.13 -6.16 -5.92
N VAL A 38 0.20 -5.72 -4.68
CA VAL A 38 -0.83 -5.83 -3.65
C VAL A 38 -0.97 -4.49 -2.94
N ALA A 39 -2.21 -4.08 -2.66
CA ALA A 39 -2.51 -3.08 -1.65
C ALA A 39 -3.43 -3.67 -0.59
N VAL A 40 -3.17 -3.38 0.68
CA VAL A 40 -3.89 -3.96 1.82
C VAL A 40 -4.02 -2.95 2.95
N ALA A 41 -5.13 -3.01 3.69
CA ALA A 41 -5.33 -2.29 4.94
C ALA A 41 -6.01 -3.20 5.99
N THR A 42 -5.72 -2.92 7.27
CA THR A 42 -6.24 -3.67 8.42
C THR A 42 -6.29 -2.79 9.69
N ASN A 43 -6.84 -3.35 10.76
CA ASN A 43 -6.77 -2.84 12.14
C ASN A 43 -5.84 -3.66 13.03
N ASN A 44 -4.82 -4.26 12.43
CA ASN A 44 -3.69 -4.89 13.12
C ASN A 44 -2.39 -4.14 12.78
N LEU A 45 -1.35 -4.38 13.57
CA LEU A 45 -0.03 -3.78 13.38
C LEU A 45 0.64 -4.34 12.11
N ALA A 46 1.28 -3.46 11.34
CA ALA A 46 2.28 -3.83 10.33
C ALA A 46 1.88 -4.87 9.25
N VAL A 47 0.68 -4.77 8.69
CA VAL A 47 0.10 -5.74 7.73
C VAL A 47 0.96 -6.05 6.51
N GLY A 48 1.77 -5.09 6.07
CA GLY A 48 2.68 -5.28 4.94
C GLY A 48 3.72 -6.38 5.15
N ALA A 49 3.98 -6.80 6.39
CA ALA A 49 4.97 -7.85 6.68
C ALA A 49 4.46 -9.26 6.42
N SER A 50 3.15 -9.48 6.47
CA SER A 50 2.58 -10.83 6.51
C SER A 50 1.58 -11.11 5.40
N VAL A 51 0.92 -10.09 4.83
CA VAL A 51 -0.20 -10.30 3.90
C VAL A 51 0.17 -10.17 2.43
N ALA A 52 1.06 -9.24 2.09
CA ALA A 52 1.30 -8.81 0.72
C ALA A 52 2.56 -9.44 0.11
N TYR A 53 2.39 -10.16 -1.01
CA TYR A 53 3.51 -10.76 -1.75
C TYR A 53 3.35 -10.52 -3.25
N ALA A 54 4.44 -10.17 -3.93
CA ALA A 54 4.46 -9.98 -5.37
C ALA A 54 5.86 -10.25 -5.95
N GLN A 55 5.88 -10.70 -7.21
CA GLN A 55 7.08 -10.81 -8.03
C GLN A 55 6.74 -10.43 -9.47
N GLY A 56 7.47 -9.44 -10.00
CA GLY A 56 7.29 -8.99 -11.38
C GLY A 56 7.55 -10.12 -12.37
N GLY A 57 6.76 -10.17 -13.45
CA GLY A 57 6.81 -11.26 -14.42
C GLY A 57 6.17 -12.58 -13.95
N VAL A 58 5.85 -12.73 -12.66
CA VAL A 58 5.34 -13.98 -12.06
C VAL A 58 3.91 -13.84 -11.55
N GLY A 59 3.66 -12.95 -10.60
CA GLY A 59 2.34 -12.83 -9.99
C GLY A 59 2.32 -12.08 -8.65
N ALA A 60 1.13 -12.03 -8.06
CA ALA A 60 0.85 -11.51 -6.73
C ALA A 60 0.07 -12.54 -5.90
N VAL A 61 0.37 -12.63 -4.61
CA VAL A 61 -0.28 -13.53 -3.66
C VAL A 61 -0.66 -12.75 -2.41
N VAL A 62 -1.86 -13.01 -1.91
CA VAL A 62 -2.38 -12.45 -0.66
C VAL A 62 -2.83 -13.59 0.25
N THR A 63 -2.49 -13.50 1.54
CA THR A 63 -2.90 -14.40 2.61
C THR A 63 -3.34 -13.57 3.80
N GLN A 64 -4.59 -13.69 4.24
CA GLN A 64 -5.19 -12.83 5.27
C GLN A 64 -6.28 -13.57 6.08
N PHE A 65 -6.93 -12.84 6.98
CA PHE A 65 -7.75 -13.33 8.10
C PHE A 65 -6.84 -13.92 9.20
N GLU A 66 -6.64 -15.23 9.23
CA GLU A 66 -5.55 -15.84 9.98
C GLU A 66 -4.41 -16.18 9.01
N THR A 67 -3.48 -15.24 8.91
CA THR A 67 -2.44 -15.20 7.90
C THR A 67 -1.41 -16.32 8.09
N ASN A 68 -1.25 -17.18 7.08
CA ASN A 68 -0.07 -18.06 6.98
C ASN A 68 0.99 -17.41 6.06
N PRO A 69 2.08 -16.83 6.58
CA PRO A 69 3.08 -16.13 5.77
C PRO A 69 3.89 -17.06 4.85
N HIS A 70 3.85 -18.38 5.07
CA HIS A 70 4.51 -19.33 4.17
C HIS A 70 3.83 -19.41 2.79
N TYR A 71 2.56 -18.97 2.69
CA TYR A 71 1.81 -18.98 1.42
C TYR A 71 2.40 -18.04 0.38
N GLY A 72 2.94 -16.89 0.81
CA GLY A 72 3.49 -15.89 -0.10
C GLY A 72 4.62 -16.42 -0.98
N PRO A 73 5.78 -16.78 -0.40
CA PRO A 73 6.91 -17.32 -1.16
C PRO A 73 6.58 -18.61 -1.92
N LYS A 74 5.81 -19.51 -1.31
CA LYS A 74 5.43 -20.79 -1.93
C LYS A 74 4.47 -20.60 -3.11
N GLY A 75 3.48 -19.72 -2.96
CA GLY A 75 2.52 -19.37 -4.00
C GLY A 75 3.22 -18.73 -5.20
N LEU A 76 4.12 -17.77 -4.97
CA LEU A 76 4.92 -17.17 -6.02
C LEU A 76 5.81 -18.22 -6.73
N ALA A 77 6.40 -19.17 -6.00
CA ALA A 77 7.18 -20.25 -6.59
C ALA A 77 6.33 -21.20 -7.46
N LEU A 78 5.08 -21.47 -7.07
CA LEU A 78 4.13 -22.26 -7.87
C LEU A 78 3.72 -21.50 -9.14
N LEU A 79 3.40 -20.21 -9.02
CA LEU A 79 3.08 -19.35 -10.17
C LEU A 79 4.27 -19.22 -11.14
N ALA A 80 5.50 -19.15 -10.63
CA ALA A 80 6.71 -19.10 -11.45
C ALA A 80 6.91 -20.36 -12.31
N ARG A 81 6.35 -21.50 -11.88
CA ARG A 81 6.29 -22.76 -12.66
C ARG A 81 5.12 -22.80 -13.65
N GLY A 82 4.38 -21.70 -13.81
CA GLY A 82 3.24 -21.58 -14.72
C GLY A 82 1.96 -22.23 -14.22
N GLN A 83 1.90 -22.65 -12.94
CA GLN A 83 0.71 -23.27 -12.40
C GLN A 83 -0.48 -22.31 -12.39
N ASP A 84 -1.67 -22.88 -12.57
CA ASP A 84 -2.91 -22.12 -12.51
C ASP A 84 -3.17 -21.58 -11.09
N PRO A 85 -3.57 -20.30 -10.93
CA PRO A 85 -3.86 -19.73 -9.62
C PRO A 85 -4.82 -20.56 -8.75
N GLN A 86 -5.81 -21.24 -9.35
CA GLN A 86 -6.68 -22.14 -8.60
C GLN A 86 -5.92 -23.36 -8.06
N ALA A 87 -5.06 -23.96 -8.88
CA ALA A 87 -4.20 -25.06 -8.45
C ALA A 87 -3.17 -24.61 -7.40
N VAL A 88 -2.64 -23.40 -7.53
CA VAL A 88 -1.75 -22.78 -6.54
C VAL A 88 -2.45 -22.67 -5.19
N VAL A 89 -3.60 -22.00 -5.13
CA VAL A 89 -4.34 -21.82 -3.87
C VAL A 89 -4.78 -23.16 -3.29
N THR A 90 -5.25 -24.10 -4.11
CA THR A 90 -5.61 -25.45 -3.65
C THR A 90 -4.41 -26.17 -3.02
N THR A 91 -3.22 -26.07 -3.63
CA THR A 91 -1.99 -26.66 -3.08
C THR A 91 -1.57 -26.00 -1.78
N LEU A 92 -1.67 -24.67 -1.68
CA LEU A 92 -1.36 -23.93 -0.45
C LEU A 92 -2.25 -24.37 0.72
N LEU A 93 -3.56 -24.50 0.49
CA LEU A 93 -4.52 -24.92 1.52
C LEU A 93 -4.32 -26.38 1.94
N ALA A 94 -4.14 -27.29 0.96
CA ALA A 94 -3.90 -28.70 1.23
C ALA A 94 -2.61 -28.95 2.04
N GLU A 95 -1.61 -28.10 1.84
CA GLU A 95 -0.31 -28.17 2.51
C GLU A 95 -0.18 -27.12 3.64
N ASP A 96 -1.28 -26.58 4.16
CA ASP A 96 -1.27 -25.60 5.26
C ASP A 96 -0.65 -26.17 6.54
N GLY A 97 -0.86 -27.48 6.78
CA GLY A 97 -0.27 -28.21 7.89
C GLY A 97 -0.84 -27.87 9.26
N GLY A 98 -1.98 -27.19 9.33
CA GLY A 98 -2.56 -26.77 10.60
C GLY A 98 -1.83 -25.59 11.23
N PHE A 99 -1.37 -24.64 10.41
CA PHE A 99 -0.53 -23.52 10.89
C PHE A 99 -1.24 -22.77 12.03
N GLU A 100 -0.52 -22.57 13.15
CA GLU A 100 -1.07 -21.99 14.39
C GLU A 100 -2.32 -22.71 14.92
N ASP A 101 -2.36 -24.04 14.81
CA ASP A 101 -3.44 -24.91 15.30
C ASP A 101 -4.82 -24.61 14.65
N GLN A 102 -4.81 -24.06 13.44
CA GLN A 102 -6.00 -23.71 12.66
C GLN A 102 -6.03 -24.43 11.32
N ASP A 103 -7.23 -24.68 10.78
CA ASP A 103 -7.40 -25.30 9.47
C ASP A 103 -7.66 -24.28 8.34
N GLN A 104 -7.89 -24.79 7.11
CA GLN A 104 -8.15 -23.95 5.94
C GLN A 104 -9.39 -23.05 6.06
N SER A 105 -10.32 -23.31 6.99
CA SER A 105 -11.51 -22.46 7.19
C SER A 105 -11.15 -21.07 7.74
N TRP A 106 -9.98 -20.96 8.38
CA TRP A 106 -9.41 -19.72 8.91
C TRP A 106 -8.55 -18.96 7.88
N ARG A 107 -8.53 -19.39 6.62
CA ARG A 107 -7.71 -18.75 5.58
C ARG A 107 -8.56 -17.95 4.61
N GLN A 108 -8.10 -16.75 4.25
CA GLN A 108 -8.56 -16.04 3.05
C GLN A 108 -7.35 -15.75 2.16
N VAL A 109 -7.38 -16.26 0.93
CA VAL A 109 -6.19 -16.31 0.05
C VAL A 109 -6.57 -15.87 -1.35
N ALA A 110 -5.69 -15.14 -2.03
CA ALA A 110 -5.82 -14.87 -3.46
C ALA A 110 -4.47 -15.02 -4.17
N ALA A 111 -4.50 -15.47 -5.41
CA ALA A 111 -3.36 -15.52 -6.30
C ALA A 111 -3.74 -14.93 -7.66
N VAL A 112 -2.87 -14.06 -8.19
CA VAL A 112 -3.01 -13.46 -9.53
C VAL A 112 -1.72 -13.71 -10.28
N ALA A 113 -1.79 -14.45 -11.38
CA ALA A 113 -0.65 -14.69 -12.26
C ALA A 113 -0.38 -13.48 -13.14
N ALA A 114 0.87 -13.29 -13.55
CA ALA A 114 1.29 -12.21 -14.45
C ALA A 114 0.66 -12.27 -15.86
N ASP A 115 0.05 -13.41 -16.23
CA ASP A 115 -0.73 -13.56 -17.47
C ASP A 115 -2.21 -13.17 -17.31
N GLY A 116 -2.61 -12.73 -16.12
CA GLY A 116 -3.94 -12.23 -15.82
C GLY A 116 -4.91 -13.29 -15.28
N ARG A 117 -4.55 -14.56 -15.18
CA ARG A 117 -5.38 -15.53 -14.46
C ARG A 117 -5.40 -15.19 -12.97
N ALA A 118 -6.55 -15.39 -12.32
CA ALA A 118 -6.71 -15.11 -10.91
C ALA A 118 -7.65 -16.11 -10.24
N PHE A 119 -7.38 -16.42 -8.98
CA PHE A 119 -8.27 -17.21 -8.13
C PHE A 119 -8.20 -16.72 -6.69
N ALA A 120 -9.30 -16.81 -5.97
CA ALA A 120 -9.37 -16.48 -4.56
C ALA A 120 -10.24 -17.48 -3.80
N PHE A 121 -9.97 -17.61 -2.52
CA PHE A 121 -10.64 -18.51 -1.59
C PHE A 121 -10.96 -17.74 -0.31
N THR A 122 -12.11 -18.04 0.29
CA THR A 122 -12.50 -17.55 1.61
C THR A 122 -13.03 -18.73 2.41
N GLY A 123 -12.30 -19.11 3.46
CA GLY A 123 -12.67 -20.20 4.35
C GLY A 123 -13.93 -19.89 5.16
N ALA A 124 -14.55 -20.93 5.73
CA ALA A 124 -15.83 -20.82 6.41
C ALA A 124 -15.78 -19.91 7.65
N GLU A 125 -14.70 -19.91 8.42
CA GLU A 125 -14.54 -19.03 9.60
C GLU A 125 -14.29 -17.58 9.17
N ALA A 126 -13.50 -17.36 8.11
CA ALA A 126 -13.37 -16.03 7.50
C ALA A 126 -14.73 -15.51 7.01
N ALA A 127 -15.53 -16.39 6.39
CA ALA A 127 -16.88 -16.10 5.90
C ALA A 127 -17.88 -15.79 7.02
N ALA A 128 -17.64 -16.28 8.24
CA ALA A 128 -18.46 -16.03 9.41
C ALA A 128 -18.21 -14.67 10.10
N SER A 129 -17.20 -13.91 9.66
CA SER A 129 -17.02 -12.51 10.08
C SER A 129 -18.20 -11.62 9.66
N ALA A 130 -18.32 -10.40 10.22
CA ALA A 130 -19.46 -9.49 9.99
C ALA A 130 -19.90 -9.39 8.53
N TRP A 131 -18.93 -9.29 7.62
CA TRP A 131 -19.09 -9.61 6.21
C TRP A 131 -17.73 -9.98 5.61
N ALA A 132 -17.69 -11.00 4.76
CA ALA A 132 -16.51 -11.35 4.00
C ALA A 132 -16.85 -11.80 2.59
N GLY A 133 -15.87 -11.69 1.69
CA GLY A 133 -16.00 -12.17 0.32
C GLY A 133 -14.74 -11.92 -0.49
N HIS A 134 -14.79 -12.35 -1.74
CA HIS A 134 -13.77 -12.09 -2.75
C HIS A 134 -14.39 -11.98 -4.14
N GLN A 135 -13.69 -11.31 -5.05
CA GLN A 135 -14.01 -11.23 -6.46
C GLN A 135 -12.71 -11.33 -7.27
N ALA A 136 -12.44 -12.51 -7.82
CA ALA A 136 -11.33 -12.73 -8.75
C ALA A 136 -11.80 -12.55 -10.20
N GLN A 137 -11.04 -11.81 -10.99
CA GLN A 137 -11.33 -11.47 -12.38
C GLN A 137 -10.01 -11.44 -13.17
N THR A 138 -10.07 -11.31 -14.49
CA THR A 138 -8.86 -11.19 -15.30
C THR A 138 -7.99 -10.01 -14.85
N GLY A 139 -6.77 -10.30 -14.42
CA GLY A 139 -5.75 -9.33 -14.01
C GLY A 139 -5.80 -8.90 -12.55
N TYR A 140 -6.81 -9.28 -11.77
CA TYR A 140 -6.92 -8.85 -10.36
C TYR A 140 -7.82 -9.73 -9.49
N SER A 141 -7.65 -9.59 -8.18
CA SER A 141 -8.59 -10.08 -7.16
C SER A 141 -8.76 -9.03 -6.08
N VAL A 142 -10.00 -8.78 -5.66
CA VAL A 142 -10.32 -8.02 -4.44
C VAL A 142 -10.91 -8.97 -3.40
N GLN A 143 -10.54 -8.81 -2.14
CA GLN A 143 -11.01 -9.67 -1.06
C GLN A 143 -11.04 -8.93 0.27
N GLY A 144 -11.89 -9.39 1.19
CA GLY A 144 -11.89 -8.89 2.55
C GLY A 144 -12.71 -9.72 3.51
N ASN A 145 -12.45 -9.48 4.79
CA ASN A 145 -13.13 -10.07 5.94
C ASN A 145 -13.37 -9.00 7.01
N GLY A 146 -14.43 -9.15 7.80
CA GLY A 146 -14.87 -8.16 8.79
C GLY A 146 -15.29 -6.81 8.18
N LEU A 147 -15.75 -6.80 6.93
CA LEU A 147 -16.11 -5.57 6.21
C LEU A 147 -17.48 -5.03 6.64
N ALA A 148 -17.72 -3.76 6.34
CA ALA A 148 -19.03 -3.14 6.53
C ALA A 148 -20.13 -3.73 5.62
N GLY A 149 -19.74 -4.38 4.51
CA GLY A 149 -20.66 -5.05 3.59
C GLY A 149 -20.08 -5.21 2.17
N PRO A 150 -20.88 -5.75 1.23
CA PRO A 150 -20.44 -6.07 -0.14
C PRO A 150 -19.99 -4.84 -0.94
N ARG A 151 -20.57 -3.68 -0.63
CA ARG A 151 -20.25 -2.41 -1.29
C ARG A 151 -18.77 -2.03 -1.20
N VAL A 152 -18.05 -2.53 -0.20
CA VAL A 152 -16.60 -2.32 -0.07
C VAL A 152 -15.86 -2.94 -1.26
N LEU A 153 -16.07 -4.22 -1.57
CA LEU A 153 -15.40 -4.87 -2.69
C LEU A 153 -15.88 -4.33 -4.04
N GLU A 154 -17.17 -4.00 -4.15
CA GLU A 154 -17.73 -3.36 -5.36
C GLU A 154 -17.04 -2.02 -5.66
N ALA A 155 -16.84 -1.19 -4.64
CA ALA A 155 -16.15 0.10 -4.77
C ALA A 155 -14.67 -0.08 -5.13
N MET A 156 -13.96 -1.02 -4.47
CA MET A 156 -12.56 -1.33 -4.78
C MET A 156 -12.40 -1.75 -6.25
N LYS A 157 -13.25 -2.67 -6.72
CA LYS A 157 -13.27 -3.13 -8.11
C LYS A 157 -13.56 -1.99 -9.09
N ALA A 158 -14.58 -1.19 -8.82
CA ALA A 158 -14.97 -0.08 -9.69
C ALA A 158 -13.83 0.93 -9.82
N ALA A 159 -13.21 1.33 -8.70
CA ALA A 159 -12.09 2.25 -8.71
C ALA A 159 -10.86 1.68 -9.44
N PHE A 160 -10.49 0.41 -9.21
CA PHE A 160 -9.34 -0.21 -9.88
C PHE A 160 -9.48 -0.28 -11.42
N THR A 161 -10.69 -0.59 -11.88
CA THR A 161 -10.98 -0.79 -13.31
C THR A 161 -11.14 0.52 -14.06
N GLN A 162 -11.60 1.58 -13.39
CA GLN A 162 -11.74 2.92 -13.97
C GLN A 162 -10.44 3.74 -13.87
N ALA A 163 -9.59 3.46 -12.87
CA ALA A 163 -8.33 4.15 -12.68
C ALA A 163 -7.38 3.90 -13.86
N SER A 164 -6.76 4.99 -14.34
CA SER A 164 -5.74 5.00 -15.37
C SER A 164 -4.36 5.28 -14.76
N GLY A 165 -3.30 4.94 -15.49
CA GLY A 165 -1.92 5.18 -15.06
C GLY A 165 -1.21 3.94 -14.53
N PRO A 166 -0.05 4.12 -13.86
CA PRO A 166 0.75 3.03 -13.31
C PRO A 166 -0.02 2.15 -12.31
N LEU A 167 0.37 0.88 -12.20
CA LEU A 167 -0.26 -0.07 -11.28
C LEU A 167 -0.33 0.43 -9.81
N PRO A 168 0.71 1.06 -9.23
CA PRO A 168 0.64 1.62 -7.88
C PRO A 168 -0.55 2.56 -7.64
N ASP A 169 -0.84 3.46 -8.60
CA ASP A 169 -1.94 4.43 -8.48
C ASP A 169 -3.30 3.74 -8.53
N ARG A 170 -3.44 2.72 -9.37
CA ARG A 170 -4.68 1.96 -9.54
C ARG A 170 -4.98 1.11 -8.30
N LEU A 171 -3.96 0.46 -7.73
CA LEU A 171 -4.08 -0.28 -6.48
C LEU A 171 -4.44 0.66 -5.31
N MET A 172 -3.80 1.83 -5.22
CA MET A 172 -4.10 2.83 -4.21
C MET A 172 -5.53 3.37 -4.33
N ALA A 173 -6.00 3.65 -5.56
CA ALA A 173 -7.38 4.08 -5.80
C ALA A 173 -8.42 3.05 -5.34
N ALA A 174 -8.12 1.75 -5.54
CA ALA A 174 -8.97 0.68 -5.05
C ALA A 174 -9.02 0.68 -3.51
N LEU A 175 -7.87 0.79 -2.84
CA LEU A 175 -7.80 0.79 -1.37
C LEU A 175 -8.55 1.99 -0.76
N GLU A 176 -8.40 3.18 -1.34
CA GLU A 176 -9.12 4.40 -0.96
C GLU A 176 -10.64 4.24 -1.12
N ALA A 177 -11.08 3.66 -2.25
CA ALA A 177 -12.50 3.43 -2.50
C ALA A 177 -13.10 2.40 -1.53
N GLY A 178 -12.34 1.36 -1.17
CA GLY A 178 -12.73 0.38 -0.16
C GLY A 178 -12.92 1.02 1.21
N GLU A 179 -11.98 1.86 1.65
CA GLU A 179 -12.09 2.62 2.90
C GLU A 179 -13.32 3.56 2.87
N ALA A 180 -13.50 4.32 1.79
CA ALA A 180 -14.62 5.25 1.65
C ALA A 180 -16.00 4.56 1.61
N ALA A 181 -16.06 3.31 1.14
CA ALA A 181 -17.26 2.48 1.15
C ALA A 181 -17.58 1.83 2.51
N GLY A 182 -16.80 2.15 3.54
CA GLY A 182 -16.98 1.70 4.93
C GLY A 182 -15.84 0.83 5.44
N GLY A 183 -14.98 0.31 4.55
CA GLY A 183 -13.84 -0.53 4.90
C GLY A 183 -14.21 -1.68 5.84
N GLN A 184 -13.38 -1.87 6.86
CA GLN A 184 -13.65 -2.80 7.95
C GLN A 184 -14.35 -2.15 9.13
N THR A 185 -15.12 -2.94 9.87
CA THR A 185 -15.96 -2.46 10.98
C THR A 185 -15.23 -2.27 12.30
N THR A 186 -14.02 -2.84 12.43
CA THR A 186 -13.30 -2.90 13.72
C THR A 186 -12.33 -1.74 13.96
N GLY A 187 -12.14 -0.85 12.99
CA GLY A 187 -11.20 0.27 13.08
C GLY A 187 -10.13 0.25 11.99
N ARG A 188 -9.03 0.97 12.21
CA ARG A 188 -7.93 1.14 11.25
C ARG A 188 -6.60 1.28 11.99
N MET A 189 -5.55 0.63 11.49
CA MET A 189 -4.23 0.73 12.09
C MET A 189 -3.09 0.71 11.08
N SER A 190 -3.09 -0.18 10.09
CA SER A 190 -1.96 -0.31 9.15
C SER A 190 -2.40 -0.53 7.71
N ALA A 191 -1.53 -0.15 6.78
CA ALA A 191 -1.73 -0.34 5.34
C ALA A 191 -0.39 -0.50 4.62
N ALA A 192 -0.40 -1.19 3.47
CA ALA A 192 0.79 -1.38 2.66
C ALA A 192 0.46 -1.39 1.15
N LEU A 193 1.44 -0.95 0.35
CA LEU A 193 1.43 -0.99 -1.11
C LEU A 193 2.75 -1.61 -1.56
N LEU A 194 2.66 -2.82 -2.12
CA LEU A 194 3.77 -3.59 -2.64
C LEU A 194 3.59 -3.73 -4.15
N VAL A 195 4.54 -3.25 -4.95
CA VAL A 195 4.54 -3.42 -6.41
C VAL A 195 5.93 -3.83 -6.87
N ARG A 196 6.00 -4.86 -7.71
CA ARG A 196 7.22 -5.39 -8.30
C ARG A 196 7.11 -5.40 -9.82
N THR A 197 8.06 -4.76 -10.51
CA THR A 197 8.15 -4.78 -11.97
C THR A 197 9.03 -5.92 -12.44
N ALA A 198 8.95 -6.29 -13.72
CA ALA A 198 9.79 -7.34 -14.29
C ALA A 198 11.28 -6.96 -14.29
N GLU A 199 11.59 -5.66 -14.39
CA GLU A 199 12.94 -5.10 -14.36
C GLU A 199 13.47 -4.93 -12.92
N GLY A 200 12.57 -4.82 -11.93
CA GLY A 200 12.89 -4.65 -10.53
C GLY A 200 13.57 -3.32 -10.18
N GLY A 201 14.18 -3.28 -9.00
CA GLY A 201 15.05 -2.19 -8.56
C GLY A 201 14.29 -0.90 -8.23
N TRP A 202 14.77 0.25 -8.73
CA TRP A 202 14.19 1.56 -8.41
C TRP A 202 12.75 1.75 -8.92
N SER A 203 12.28 0.89 -9.82
CA SER A 203 10.89 0.90 -10.30
C SER A 203 9.92 0.22 -9.34
N ASP A 204 10.43 -0.60 -8.41
CA ASP A 204 9.61 -1.29 -7.42
C ASP A 204 9.10 -0.33 -6.34
N VAL A 205 7.91 -0.63 -5.82
CA VAL A 205 7.26 0.10 -4.72
C VAL A 205 7.14 -0.82 -3.53
N ASP A 206 7.61 -0.36 -2.38
CA ASP A 206 7.39 -1.01 -1.09
C ASP A 206 7.14 0.10 -0.07
N LEU A 207 5.87 0.42 0.14
CA LEU A 207 5.43 1.47 1.05
C LEU A 207 4.57 0.86 2.14
N ARG A 208 4.86 1.24 3.38
CA ARG A 208 4.22 0.67 4.56
C ARG A 208 3.89 1.77 5.55
N VAL A 209 2.66 1.73 6.04
CA VAL A 209 2.22 2.47 7.22
C VAL A 209 1.89 1.42 8.27
N ASP A 210 2.84 1.15 9.15
CA ASP A 210 2.72 0.03 10.09
C ASP A 210 1.81 0.37 11.29
N ALA A 211 1.61 1.65 11.62
CA ALA A 211 0.66 2.13 12.62
C ALA A 211 0.25 3.60 12.35
N SER A 212 -1.04 3.86 12.17
CA SER A 212 -1.63 5.19 12.02
C SER A 212 -3.14 5.14 12.26
N ALA A 213 -3.73 6.24 12.72
CA ALA A 213 -5.19 6.40 12.79
C ALA A 213 -5.85 6.56 11.40
N ALA A 214 -5.05 6.92 10.38
CA ALA A 214 -5.47 7.11 8.99
C ALA A 214 -4.48 6.43 8.02
N PRO A 215 -4.34 5.09 8.08
CA PRO A 215 -3.24 4.40 7.41
C PRO A 215 -3.32 4.46 5.88
N VAL A 216 -4.52 4.43 5.30
CA VAL A 216 -4.72 4.52 3.83
C VAL A 216 -4.36 5.90 3.31
N ALA A 217 -4.81 6.97 3.99
CA ALA A 217 -4.45 8.35 3.63
C ALA A 217 -2.94 8.60 3.76
N GLU A 218 -2.31 8.06 4.81
CA GLU A 218 -0.86 8.16 5.00
C GLU A 218 -0.10 7.36 3.93
N LEU A 219 -0.62 6.20 3.52
CA LEU A 219 -0.03 5.41 2.43
C LEU A 219 -0.08 6.15 1.09
N ARG A 220 -1.19 6.86 0.79
CA ARG A 220 -1.27 7.77 -0.36
C ARG A 220 -0.23 8.88 -0.26
N ARG A 221 -0.05 9.48 0.92
CA ARG A 221 0.98 10.50 1.15
C ARG A 221 2.38 9.97 0.82
N LEU A 222 2.72 8.76 1.29
CA LEU A 222 3.99 8.11 0.96
C LEU A 222 4.16 7.85 -0.55
N LEU A 223 3.08 7.43 -1.24
CA LEU A 223 3.11 7.26 -2.70
C LEU A 223 3.37 8.59 -3.41
N ASN A 224 2.72 9.67 -2.97
CA ASN A 224 2.95 11.02 -3.51
C ASN A 224 4.40 11.48 -3.29
N LEU A 225 5.00 11.22 -2.11
CA LEU A 225 6.40 11.54 -1.85
C LEU A 225 7.36 10.78 -2.77
N ARG A 226 7.09 9.49 -3.01
CA ARG A 226 7.86 8.67 -3.95
C ARG A 226 7.76 9.25 -5.35
N GLN A 227 6.56 9.58 -5.81
CA GLN A 227 6.33 10.21 -7.12
C GLN A 227 7.01 11.59 -7.22
N ALA A 228 6.96 12.41 -6.17
CA ALA A 228 7.67 13.69 -6.11
C ALA A 228 9.18 13.52 -6.33
N ASN A 229 9.77 12.48 -5.73
CA ASN A 229 11.17 12.15 -5.92
C ASN A 229 11.51 11.74 -7.37
N GLU A 230 10.63 10.98 -8.01
CA GLU A 230 10.74 10.58 -9.42
C GLU A 230 10.63 11.79 -10.37
N ARG A 231 9.69 12.70 -10.09
CA ARG A 231 9.50 13.96 -10.81
C ARG A 231 10.73 14.85 -10.74
N LEU A 232 11.35 15.00 -9.57
CA LEU A 232 12.62 15.72 -9.43
C LEU A 232 13.76 15.04 -10.20
N ALA A 233 13.83 13.71 -10.19
CA ALA A 233 14.81 12.98 -11.01
C ALA A 233 14.57 13.19 -12.52
N ALA A 234 13.31 13.29 -12.95
CA ALA A 234 12.95 13.64 -14.31
C ALA A 234 13.35 15.09 -14.64
N ALA A 235 13.13 16.02 -13.72
CA ALA A 235 13.53 17.42 -13.86
C ALA A 235 15.04 17.57 -14.05
N GLU A 236 15.84 16.91 -13.20
CA GLU A 236 17.30 16.92 -13.30
C GLU A 236 17.79 16.33 -14.64
N ARG A 237 17.17 15.24 -15.12
CA ARG A 237 17.47 14.68 -16.44
C ARG A 237 17.10 15.64 -17.57
N ALA A 238 15.97 16.33 -17.47
CA ALA A 238 15.54 17.30 -18.47
C ALA A 238 16.49 18.50 -18.53
N ALA A 239 16.90 19.04 -17.39
CA ALA A 239 17.87 20.13 -17.31
C ALA A 239 19.21 19.75 -17.96
N ARG A 240 19.76 18.56 -17.64
CA ARG A 240 21.00 18.04 -18.27
C ARG A 240 20.89 17.88 -19.79
N ARG A 241 19.68 17.68 -20.31
CA ARG A 241 19.40 17.53 -21.75
C ARG A 241 19.07 18.86 -22.43
N GLY A 242 19.27 20.00 -21.76
CA GLY A 242 18.96 21.31 -22.30
C GLY A 242 17.47 21.57 -22.46
N LYS A 243 16.61 20.95 -21.64
CA LYS A 243 15.14 21.12 -21.66
C LYS A 243 14.64 21.80 -20.38
N PRO A 244 14.96 23.09 -20.15
CA PRO A 244 14.65 23.79 -18.90
C PRO A 244 13.15 23.91 -18.63
N ASP A 245 12.31 24.10 -19.65
CA ASP A 245 10.85 24.22 -19.44
C ASP A 245 10.22 22.92 -18.94
N VAL A 246 10.70 21.79 -19.46
CA VAL A 246 10.33 20.46 -18.95
C VAL A 246 10.80 20.32 -17.50
N ALA A 247 12.04 20.73 -17.19
CA ALA A 247 12.55 20.67 -15.83
C ALA A 247 11.72 21.50 -14.84
N ARG A 248 11.32 22.71 -15.22
CA ARG A 248 10.45 23.58 -14.41
C ARG A 248 9.08 22.95 -14.17
N SER A 249 8.46 22.39 -15.20
CA SER A 249 7.17 21.69 -15.09
C SER A 249 7.26 20.51 -14.11
N GLU A 250 8.30 19.69 -14.23
CA GLU A 250 8.52 18.54 -13.35
C GLU A 250 8.83 18.96 -11.90
N ILE A 251 9.54 20.08 -11.68
CA ILE A 251 9.73 20.66 -10.33
C ILE A 251 8.39 21.07 -9.72
N THR A 252 7.54 21.77 -10.48
CA THR A 252 6.22 22.19 -10.01
C THR A 252 5.35 20.99 -9.66
N ALA A 253 5.34 19.95 -10.50
CA ALA A 253 4.63 18.70 -10.22
C ALA A 253 5.17 18.02 -8.95
N ALA A 254 6.49 17.97 -8.76
CA ALA A 254 7.10 17.39 -7.56
C ALA A 254 6.70 18.13 -6.28
N ILE A 255 6.72 19.46 -6.31
CA ILE A 255 6.31 20.31 -5.18
C ILE A 255 4.82 20.10 -4.86
N GLY A 256 3.96 19.98 -5.88
CA GLY A 256 2.53 19.71 -5.68
C GLY A 256 2.25 18.38 -5.00
N LEU A 257 3.10 17.37 -5.21
CA LEU A 257 2.97 16.03 -4.63
C LEU A 257 3.62 15.89 -3.25
N GLY A 258 4.77 16.53 -3.02
CA GLY A 258 5.59 16.32 -1.82
C GLY A 258 6.06 17.59 -1.14
N GLY A 259 5.24 18.64 -1.18
CA GLY A 259 5.55 19.94 -0.58
C GLY A 259 5.66 19.93 0.95
N ASP A 260 5.29 18.84 1.62
CA ASP A 260 5.50 18.60 3.05
C ASP A 260 6.86 17.94 3.36
N TRP A 261 7.65 17.59 2.33
CA TRP A 261 8.97 16.99 2.49
C TRP A 261 10.08 17.99 2.15
N ASP A 262 10.87 18.37 3.15
CA ASP A 262 11.99 19.32 3.04
C ASP A 262 12.98 18.99 1.89
N ARG A 263 13.23 17.71 1.63
CA ARG A 263 14.10 17.25 0.54
C ARG A 263 13.59 17.65 -0.84
N VAL A 264 12.27 17.72 -1.05
CA VAL A 264 11.69 18.15 -2.33
C VAL A 264 12.08 19.60 -2.60
N TRP A 265 11.91 20.46 -1.60
CA TRP A 265 12.27 21.88 -1.67
C TRP A 265 13.76 22.10 -1.86
N ARG A 266 14.59 21.35 -1.13
CA ARG A 266 16.06 21.40 -1.31
C ARG A 266 16.46 21.09 -2.76
N ARG A 267 15.99 19.96 -3.30
CA ARG A 267 16.33 19.54 -4.67
C ARG A 267 15.82 20.55 -5.69
N ALA A 268 14.61 21.07 -5.50
CA ALA A 268 14.05 22.13 -6.35
C ALA A 268 14.90 23.40 -6.32
N ALA A 269 15.31 23.87 -5.13
CA ALA A 269 16.11 25.08 -4.97
C ALA A 269 17.47 24.97 -5.68
N ARG A 270 18.20 23.87 -5.45
CA ARG A 270 19.51 23.65 -6.11
C ARG A 270 19.36 23.55 -7.63
N LEU A 271 18.37 22.81 -8.12
CA LEU A 271 18.14 22.66 -9.56
C LEU A 271 17.79 24.02 -10.20
N ARG A 272 16.92 24.81 -9.56
CA ARG A 272 16.58 26.18 -10.00
C ARG A 272 17.81 27.08 -10.08
N MET A 273 18.69 27.05 -9.08
CA MET A 273 19.97 27.78 -9.14
C MET A 273 20.83 27.36 -10.35
N THR A 274 20.96 26.06 -10.62
CA THR A 274 21.75 25.58 -11.78
C THR A 274 21.15 25.99 -13.12
N MET A 275 19.83 26.22 -13.18
CA MET A 275 19.13 26.69 -14.38
C MET A 275 19.10 28.22 -14.50
N GLY A 276 19.58 28.96 -13.49
CA GLY A 276 19.54 30.42 -13.45
C GLY A 276 18.23 31.01 -12.90
N ASP A 277 17.30 30.18 -12.43
CA ASP A 277 15.99 30.58 -11.90
C ASP A 277 16.12 31.05 -10.43
N ARG A 278 16.82 32.17 -10.23
CA ARG A 278 17.27 32.63 -8.90
C ARG A 278 16.13 32.97 -7.95
N ALA A 279 15.12 33.70 -8.42
CA ALA A 279 13.98 34.11 -7.59
C ALA A 279 13.19 32.89 -7.10
N GLU A 280 12.97 31.94 -8.00
CA GLU A 280 12.31 30.67 -7.73
C GLU A 280 13.13 29.77 -6.78
N ALA A 281 14.45 29.84 -6.85
CA ALA A 281 15.34 29.13 -5.92
C ALA A 281 15.25 29.70 -4.49
N VAL A 282 15.22 31.03 -4.36
CA VAL A 282 15.00 31.73 -3.09
C VAL A 282 13.66 31.32 -2.47
N GLN A 283 12.58 31.31 -3.26
CA GLN A 283 11.26 30.86 -2.79
C GLN A 283 11.28 29.41 -2.29
N ALA A 284 11.98 28.51 -3.01
CA ALA A 284 12.11 27.12 -2.61
C ALA A 284 12.93 26.95 -1.32
N LEU A 285 14.03 27.71 -1.14
CA LEU A 285 14.77 27.74 0.12
C LEU A 285 13.92 28.26 1.28
N ALA A 286 13.14 29.33 1.07
CA ALA A 286 12.26 29.87 2.10
C ALA A 286 11.17 28.87 2.50
N ALA A 287 10.66 28.08 1.54
CA ALA A 287 9.74 26.98 1.81
C ALA A 287 10.40 25.84 2.60
N MET A 288 11.62 25.46 2.22
CA MET A 288 12.43 24.50 2.95
C MET A 288 12.66 24.95 4.40
N HIS A 289 12.96 26.23 4.63
CA HIS A 289 13.21 26.77 5.98
C HIS A 289 12.01 26.61 6.92
N ARG A 290 10.78 26.68 6.41
CA ARG A 290 9.57 26.43 7.23
C ARG A 290 9.46 24.98 7.72
N LEU A 291 10.04 24.04 6.99
CA LEU A 291 10.02 22.61 7.33
C LEU A 291 11.26 22.20 8.12
N ASN A 292 12.43 22.74 7.75
CA ASN A 292 13.72 22.39 8.32
C ASN A 292 14.66 23.62 8.34
N PRO A 293 14.55 24.48 9.37
CA PRO A 293 15.31 25.72 9.47
C PRO A 293 16.83 25.52 9.40
N ASN A 294 17.32 24.51 10.12
CA ASN A 294 18.74 24.20 10.22
C ASN A 294 19.33 23.79 8.86
N TRP A 295 18.65 22.90 8.15
CA TRP A 295 19.14 22.46 6.84
C TRP A 295 19.04 23.56 5.79
N ALA A 296 17.99 24.38 5.82
CA ALA A 296 17.86 25.52 4.92
C ALA A 296 18.97 26.56 5.13
N LYS A 297 19.39 26.80 6.38
CA LYS A 297 20.55 27.66 6.69
C LYS A 297 21.85 27.11 6.09
N MET A 298 22.09 25.81 6.23
CA MET A 298 23.25 25.14 5.60
C MET A 298 23.23 25.29 4.07
N GLU A 299 22.06 25.16 3.44
CA GLU A 299 21.93 25.36 2.00
C GLU A 299 22.16 26.81 1.58
N ARG A 300 21.64 27.80 2.32
CA ARG A 300 21.91 29.24 2.05
C ARG A 300 23.40 29.57 2.08
N ASP A 301 24.14 28.95 3.00
CA ASP A 301 25.56 29.20 3.19
C ASP A 301 26.44 28.46 2.17
N ASP A 302 25.88 27.49 1.42
CA ASP A 302 26.55 26.79 0.32
C ASP A 302 26.96 27.77 -0.81
N PRO A 303 28.16 27.62 -1.41
CA PRO A 303 28.62 28.48 -2.50
C PRO A 303 27.67 28.60 -3.69
N LEU A 304 26.86 27.56 -3.97
CA LEU A 304 25.84 27.59 -5.02
C LEU A 304 24.86 28.75 -4.84
N PHE A 305 24.55 29.12 -3.59
CA PHE A 305 23.59 30.16 -3.25
C PHE A 305 24.22 31.51 -2.91
N ALA A 306 25.55 31.65 -3.00
CA ALA A 306 26.22 32.94 -2.81
C ALA A 306 25.61 34.10 -3.63
N PRO A 307 25.17 33.92 -4.89
CA PRO A 307 24.56 35.00 -5.68
C PRO A 307 23.21 35.51 -5.16
N VAL A 308 22.55 34.79 -4.25
CA VAL A 308 21.23 35.14 -3.70
C VAL A 308 21.23 35.24 -2.17
N ARG A 309 22.39 35.11 -1.52
CA ARG A 309 22.51 35.01 -0.07
C ARG A 309 21.94 36.22 0.67
N GLU A 310 22.15 37.41 0.11
CA GLU A 310 21.69 38.68 0.68
C GLU A 310 20.23 39.00 0.34
N ASP A 311 19.49 38.07 -0.31
CA ASP A 311 18.08 38.26 -0.58
C ASP A 311 17.31 38.43 0.74
N PRO A 312 16.46 39.48 0.88
CA PRO A 312 15.70 39.73 2.10
C PRO A 312 14.86 38.53 2.56
N ALA A 313 14.39 37.67 1.65
CA ALA A 313 13.64 36.47 1.99
C ALA A 313 14.49 35.41 2.73
N LEU A 314 15.82 35.45 2.57
CA LEU A 314 16.77 34.55 3.24
C LEU A 314 17.42 35.17 4.48
N SER A 315 17.26 36.48 4.70
CA SER A 315 17.82 37.21 5.84
C SER A 315 17.37 36.70 7.21
N ARG A 316 16.23 35.98 7.26
CA ARG A 316 15.61 35.44 8.48
C ARG A 316 16.05 34.00 8.81
N PHE A 317 16.95 33.41 8.02
CA PHE A 317 17.45 32.05 8.22
C PHE A 317 18.44 31.93 9.36
#